data_AF-A0A6J4P4B0-F1
#
_entry.id   AF-A0A6J4P4B0-F1
#
_cell.length_a   1.000
_cell.length_b   1.000
_cell.length_c   1.000
_cell.angle_alpha   90.00
_cell.angle_beta   90.00
_cell.angle_gamma   90.00
#
_symmetry.space_group_name_H-M   'P 1'
#
loop_
_entity.id
_entity.type
_entity.pdbx_description
1 polymer ?
#
loop_
_entity_poly.entity_id
_entity_poly.type
_entity_poly.pdbx_seq_one_letter_code
_entity_poly.pdbx_strand_id
1 'polypeptide(L)' 'MRIISGTPKNAERDKHSDLCWFGLHDLPDDATLTTRRAVELLASRGTG' A
#
# COMPACT_ATOMS: atom_id res chain seq x y z
N MET A 1 -9.46 -8.64 9.20
CA MET A 1 -8.44 -8.11 10.13
C MET A 1 -8.52 -6.59 10.07
N ARG A 2 -8.91 -5.94 11.16
CA ARG A 2 -9.02 -4.47 11.26
C ARG A 2 -7.89 -4.00 12.14
N ILE A 3 -7.02 -3.13 11.64
CA ILE A 3 -6.02 -2.46 12.48
C ILE A 3 -6.79 -1.45 13.34
N ILE A 4 -6.79 -1.64 14.65
CA ILE A 4 -7.54 -0.80 15.60
C ILE A 4 -6.65 0.30 16.17
N SER A 5 -5.37 0.01 16.42
CA SER A 5 -4.34 0.98 16.83
C SER A 5 -2.93 0.41 16.63
N GLY A 6 -1.93 1.30 16.63
CA GLY A 6 -0.51 0.94 16.54
C GLY A 6 0.26 1.80 15.54
N THR A 7 1.58 1.90 15.73
CA THR A 7 2.48 2.60 14.81
C THR A 7 3.34 1.56 14.08
N PRO A 8 3.30 1.51 12.74
CA PRO A 8 4.20 0.65 11.97
C PRO A 8 5.67 0.95 12.32
N LYS A 9 6.46 -0.11 12.47
CA LYS A 9 7.92 0.01 12.67
C LYS A 9 8.63 -0.65 11.50
N ASN A 10 9.52 0.09 10.86
CA ASN A 10 10.43 -0.47 9.87
C ASN A 10 11.49 -1.33 10.58
N ALA A 11 11.31 -2.65 10.50
CA ALA A 11 12.17 -3.64 11.13
C ALA A 11 13.46 -3.92 10.32
N GLU A 12 13.45 -3.66 9.01
CA GLU A 12 14.52 -3.97 8.06
C GLU A 12 14.99 -2.68 7.37
N ARG A 13 15.54 -1.76 8.17
CA ARG A 13 15.96 -0.41 7.72
C ARG A 13 17.09 -0.41 6.68
N ASP A 14 17.82 -1.50 6.57
CA ASP A 14 18.85 -1.73 5.56
C ASP A 14 18.26 -2.01 4.17
N LYS A 15 17.02 -2.50 4.10
CA LYS A 15 16.32 -2.84 2.85
C LYS A 15 15.23 -1.85 2.47
N HIS A 16 14.64 -1.19 3.46
CA HIS A 16 13.52 -0.26 3.26
C HIS A 16 13.83 1.08 3.91
N SER A 17 13.62 2.16 3.17
CA SER A 17 13.83 3.52 3.66
C SER A 17 12.74 3.95 4.64
N ASP A 18 11.46 3.76 4.28
CA ASP A 18 10.33 4.24 5.08
C ASP A 18 9.06 3.38 4.91
N LEU A 19 8.07 3.60 5.79
CA LEU A 19 6.74 2.97 5.77
C LEU A 19 5.64 4.03 5.88
N CYS A 20 4.77 4.10 4.88
CA CYS A 20 3.70 5.10 4.78
C CYS A 20 2.34 4.45 4.53
N TRP A 21 1.27 5.19 4.86
CA TRP A 21 -0.10 4.85 4.49
C TRP A 21 -0.52 5.64 3.26
N PHE A 22 -1.15 4.97 2.30
CA PHE A 22 -1.61 5.58 1.04
C PHE A 22 -3.09 5.31 0.82
N GLY A 23 -3.77 6.25 0.19
CA GLY A 23 -5.08 6.01 -0.39
C GLY A 23 -4.97 5.07 -1.59
N LEU A 24 -6.00 4.28 -1.86
CA LEU A 24 -5.99 3.33 -2.98
C LEU A 24 -5.79 4.04 -4.34
N HIS A 25 -6.26 5.27 -4.48
CA HIS A 25 -6.13 6.10 -5.68
C HIS A 25 -5.03 7.16 -5.58
N ASP A 26 -4.23 7.14 -4.51
CA ASP A 26 -3.20 8.13 -4.20
C ASP A 26 -1.88 7.41 -3.89
N LEU A 27 -1.51 6.51 -4.82
CA LEU A 27 -0.24 5.80 -4.77
C LEU A 27 0.87 6.67 -5.38
N PRO A 28 2.10 6.57 -4.88
CA PRO A 28 3.22 7.31 -5.44
C PRO A 28 3.54 6.87 -6.87
N ASP A 29 4.13 7.79 -7.64
CA ASP A 29 4.41 7.56 -9.06
C ASP A 29 5.44 6.45 -9.33
N ASP A 30 6.27 6.14 -8.35
CA ASP A 30 7.27 5.08 -8.40
C ASP A 30 6.74 3.73 -7.89
N ALA A 31 5.45 3.62 -7.56
CA ALA A 31 4.84 2.34 -7.20
C ALA A 31 5.07 1.30 -8.29
N THR A 32 5.49 0.10 -7.87
CA THR A 32 5.84 -0.98 -8.80
C THR A 32 4.66 -1.35 -9.71
N LEU A 33 4.97 -1.80 -10.93
CA LEU A 33 3.96 -2.20 -11.92
C LEU A 33 2.98 -3.24 -11.35
N THR A 34 3.48 -4.22 -10.60
CA THR A 34 2.65 -5.26 -9.99
C THR A 34 1.71 -4.71 -8.92
N THR A 35 2.18 -3.78 -8.08
CA THR A 35 1.32 -3.06 -7.12
C THR A 35 0.21 -2.28 -7.82
N ARG A 36 0.54 -1.53 -8.88
CA ARG A 36 -0.46 -0.77 -9.66
C ARG A 36 -1.53 -1.68 -10.25
N ARG A 37 -1.14 -2.79 -10.89
CA ARG A 37 -2.09 -3.77 -11.46
C ARG A 37 -2.98 -4.41 -10.41
N ALA A 38 -2.43 -4.75 -9.24
CA ALA A 38 -3.21 -5.31 -8.14
C ALA A 38 -4.27 -4.33 -7.64
N VAL A 39 -3.92 -3.03 -7.55
CA VAL A 39 -4.84 -1.98 -7.13
C VAL A 39 -5.93 -1.72 -8.18
N GLU A 40 -5.59 -1.68 -9.48
CA GLU A 40 -6.56 -1.61 -10.57
C GLU A 40 -7.56 -2.79 -10.52
N LEU A 41 -7.06 -4.01 -10.27
CA LEU A 41 -7.88 -5.21 -10.14
C LEU A 41 -8.79 -5.16 -8.91
N LEU A 42 -8.32 -4.60 -7.79
CA LEU A 42 -9.14 -4.44 -6.58
C LEU A 42 -10.24 -3.40 -6.81
N ALA A 43 -9.90 -2.28 -7.44
CA ALA A 43 -10.86 -1.23 -7.77
C ALA A 43 -11.96 -1.74 -8.71
N SER A 44 -11.62 -2.58 -9.70
CA SER A 44 -12.61 -3.15 -10.62
C SER A 44 -13.53 -4.20 -9.98
N ARG A 45 -13.13 -4.76 -8.82
CA ARG A 45 -13.94 -5.69 -8.02
C ARG A 45 -14.80 -5.00 -6.95
N GLY A 46 -14.61 -3.68 -6.74
CA GLY A 46 -15.24 -2.88 -5.70
C GLY A 46 -16.54 -2.17 -6.09
N THR A 47 -17.08 -2.40 -7.30
CA THR A 47 -18.44 -1.98 -7.67
C THR A 47 -19.38 -3.18 -7.64
N GLY A 48 -19.91 -3.46 -6.46
CA GLY A 48 -20.97 -4.44 -6.18
C GLY A 48 -21.62 -4.12 -4.84
#